data_AF-A0AAE3B030-F1
#
_entry.id   AF-A0AAE3B030-F1
#
_cell.length_a   1.000
_cell.length_b   1.000
_cell.length_c   1.000
_cell.angle_alpha   90.00
_cell.angle_beta   90.00
_cell.angle_gamma   90.00
#
_symmetry.space_group_name_H-M   'P 1'
#
loop_
_entity.id
_entity.type
_entity.pdbx_description
1 polymer ?
#
loop_
_entity_poly.entity_id
_entity_poly.type
_entity_poly.pdbx_seq_one_letter_code
_entity_poly.pdbx_strand_id
1 'polypeptide(L)'
;MATFKHISSKNADYGAAEAYLTFEHDEFTMKPTLDENGRLIPREDYRISSLNCGDEDFAVACMRANLRYEKNQKREDVKSHHYIISFDPRDGTDNGLTVDHAQELGEKFCKEHFPGHQALVCTHPDGHNHSGNIHVHIVINSLRIYEVTLLPYMDRPADTRAGCKHRCTNAAMEYFKSEVMEMCHREGLYQIDLLNGSKERITEREYWAAKKGQLALDKENAVREAAGQPTKPTKFETDKAKLRRTIRQALSQAGSFDEFSSLLLREGVTVKESRGRFSYLTPDRTKSITARKLGDNFDKAAVLALLTQNAHKATEQTKAIPEYLVAVKKPSQGEKPTKTTPADNTLQRMVDREAKRAEGKGVGYDRWAAKHNLKQMATTVTAYQQYGFSSPEELDEACSAAYAAMRESLTELKQVEKTLNGKKELQRQVLAYSKTRP
;
A
#
# COMPACT_ATOMS: atom_id res chain seq x y z
N MET A 1 -1.07 -2.22 7.23
CA MET A 1 -2.01 -2.68 6.20
C MET A 1 -1.92 -4.19 6.12
N ALA A 2 -3.01 -4.89 5.80
CA ALA A 2 -3.00 -6.35 5.72
C ALA A 2 -1.94 -6.87 4.73
N THR A 3 -1.11 -7.85 5.12
CA THR A 3 -0.13 -8.52 4.26
C THR A 3 -0.24 -10.03 4.35
N PHE A 4 0.14 -10.74 3.29
CA PHE A 4 0.15 -12.19 3.25
C PHE A 4 1.52 -12.72 2.81
N LYS A 5 2.15 -13.56 3.63
CA LYS A 5 3.44 -14.20 3.36
C LYS A 5 3.33 -15.72 3.38
N HIS A 6 4.19 -16.37 2.61
CA HIS A 6 4.34 -17.82 2.59
C HIS A 6 5.83 -18.20 2.70
N ILE A 7 6.12 -19.16 3.57
CA ILE A 7 7.44 -19.75 3.78
C ILE A 7 7.30 -21.27 3.73
N SER A 8 8.14 -21.94 2.94
CA SER A 8 8.26 -23.40 3.00
C SER A 8 9.37 -23.82 3.94
N SER A 9 9.10 -24.78 4.82
CA SER A 9 10.07 -25.29 5.79
C SER A 9 10.47 -26.71 5.44
N LYS A 10 11.77 -26.98 5.55
CA LYS A 10 12.36 -28.33 5.46
C LYS A 10 12.75 -28.88 6.84
N ASN A 11 12.43 -28.15 7.90
CA ASN A 11 12.81 -28.54 9.26
C ASN A 11 12.06 -29.80 9.68
N ALA A 12 12.81 -30.83 10.09
CA ALA A 12 12.28 -32.10 10.58
C ALA A 12 11.59 -31.98 11.93
N ASP A 13 12.00 -31.00 12.72
CA ASP A 13 11.36 -30.69 13.99
C ASP A 13 10.11 -29.84 13.74
N TYR A 14 8.94 -30.47 13.83
CA TYR A 14 7.65 -29.80 13.74
C TYR A 14 7.33 -28.99 15.01
N GLY A 15 7.91 -29.35 16.15
CA GLY A 15 7.75 -28.61 17.41
C GLY A 15 8.46 -27.26 17.38
N ALA A 16 9.51 -27.12 16.56
CA ALA A 16 10.17 -25.82 16.34
C ALA A 16 9.22 -24.74 15.80
N ALA A 17 8.19 -25.11 15.04
CA ALA A 17 7.19 -24.15 14.57
C ALA A 17 6.32 -23.64 15.71
N GLU A 18 5.86 -24.53 16.58
CA GLU A 18 5.09 -24.17 17.77
C GLU A 18 5.92 -23.33 18.74
N ALA A 19 7.17 -23.73 19.00
CA ALA A 19 8.08 -22.96 19.84
C ALA A 19 8.34 -21.56 19.27
N TYR A 20 8.52 -21.43 17.95
CA TYR A 20 8.67 -20.13 17.29
C TYR A 20 7.48 -19.19 17.53
N LEU A 21 6.28 -19.76 17.59
CA LEU A 21 5.02 -19.03 17.71
C LEU A 21 4.61 -18.73 19.14
N THR A 22 5.13 -19.46 20.13
CA THR A 22 4.73 -19.38 21.54
C THR A 22 5.80 -18.75 22.43
N PHE A 23 7.06 -18.69 21.98
CA PHE A 23 8.16 -18.07 22.74
C PHE A 23 8.72 -16.83 22.04
N GLU A 24 9.30 -15.93 22.83
CA GLU A 24 9.98 -14.73 22.37
C GLU A 24 11.26 -15.08 21.61
N HIS A 25 11.60 -14.27 20.62
CA HIS A 25 12.81 -14.45 19.81
C HIS A 25 13.50 -13.10 19.60
N ASP A 26 14.82 -13.12 19.63
CA ASP A 26 15.64 -11.97 19.28
C ASP A 26 15.48 -11.64 17.78
N GLU A 27 15.10 -10.41 17.51
CA GLU A 27 14.72 -9.92 16.19
C GLU A 27 15.86 -9.97 15.15
N PHE A 28 17.11 -9.92 15.61
CA PHE A 28 18.28 -9.83 14.73
C PHE A 28 18.92 -11.18 14.44
N THR A 29 18.84 -12.09 15.40
CA THR A 29 19.46 -13.41 15.36
C THR A 29 18.45 -14.53 15.09
N MET A 30 17.15 -14.25 15.23
CA MET A 30 16.03 -15.21 15.13
C MET A 30 16.17 -16.39 16.11
N LYS A 31 16.92 -16.19 17.21
CA LYS A 31 17.09 -17.18 18.28
C LYS A 31 16.07 -16.92 19.38
N PRO A 32 15.61 -17.96 20.09
CA PRO A 32 14.73 -17.75 21.24
C PRO A 32 15.39 -16.86 22.30
N THR A 33 14.61 -15.96 22.87
CA THR A 33 15.03 -15.15 24.02
C THR A 33 15.00 -16.02 25.27
N LEU A 34 16.05 -15.93 26.08
CA LEU A 34 16.19 -16.68 27.32
C LEU A 34 16.14 -15.73 28.52
N ASP A 35 15.50 -16.18 29.61
CA ASP A 35 15.53 -15.49 30.89
C ASP A 35 16.91 -15.61 31.56
N GLU A 36 17.06 -14.97 32.73
CA GLU A 36 18.30 -14.99 33.53
C GLU A 36 18.74 -16.42 33.93
N ASN A 37 17.83 -17.38 33.90
CA ASN A 37 18.06 -18.80 34.21
C ASN A 37 18.27 -19.67 32.97
N GLY A 38 18.30 -19.09 31.76
CA GLY A 38 18.44 -19.80 30.50
C GLY A 38 17.18 -20.51 30.01
N ARG A 39 15.99 -20.15 30.51
CA ARG A 39 14.69 -20.72 30.09
C ARG A 39 14.05 -19.86 29.00
N LEU A 40 13.28 -20.50 28.12
CA LEU A 40 12.53 -19.82 27.07
C LEU A 40 11.48 -18.88 27.68
N ILE A 41 11.41 -17.65 27.18
CA ILE A 41 10.41 -16.67 27.62
C ILE A 41 9.13 -16.85 26.77
N PRO A 42 7.97 -17.18 27.36
CA PRO A 42 6.71 -17.28 26.62
C PRO A 42 6.28 -15.91 26.10
N ARG A 43 5.66 -15.87 24.92
CA ARG A 43 4.99 -14.66 24.43
C ARG A 43 3.77 -14.36 25.28
N GLU A 44 3.47 -13.07 25.44
CA GLU A 44 2.25 -12.62 26.08
C GLU A 44 1.08 -12.56 25.07
N ASP A 45 -0.12 -12.81 25.58
CA ASP A 45 -1.40 -12.66 24.88
C ASP A 45 -1.51 -13.28 23.47
N TYR A 46 -0.95 -14.47 23.27
CA TYR A 46 -1.18 -15.25 22.05
C TYR A 46 -2.41 -16.16 22.16
N ARG A 47 -2.95 -16.58 21.02
CA ARG A 47 -3.95 -17.65 20.90
C ARG A 47 -3.39 -18.73 19.99
N ILE A 48 -3.61 -19.98 20.32
CA ILE A 48 -3.13 -21.11 19.53
C ILE A 48 -4.19 -22.19 19.46
N SER A 49 -4.36 -22.78 18.29
CA SER A 49 -5.23 -23.93 18.08
C SER A 49 -4.66 -24.86 17.01
N SER A 50 -5.03 -26.13 17.11
CA SER A 50 -4.68 -27.15 16.14
C SER A 50 -5.91 -27.63 15.37
N LEU A 51 -5.77 -27.87 14.08
CA LEU A 51 -6.82 -28.41 13.23
C LEU A 51 -6.35 -29.73 12.62
N ASN A 52 -7.27 -30.70 12.49
CA ASN A 52 -7.01 -32.03 11.91
C ASN A 52 -5.90 -32.83 12.62
N CYS A 53 -5.62 -32.53 13.89
CA CYS A 53 -4.64 -33.24 14.72
C CYS A 53 -5.28 -34.28 15.66
N GLY A 54 -6.61 -34.30 15.79
CA GLY A 54 -7.29 -35.16 16.78
C GLY A 54 -6.96 -34.71 18.21
N ASP A 55 -6.73 -35.66 19.09
CA ASP A 55 -6.33 -35.41 20.49
C ASP A 55 -4.79 -35.28 20.65
N GLU A 56 -4.06 -35.15 19.54
CA GLU A 56 -2.59 -35.11 19.52
C GLU A 56 -2.07 -33.70 19.26
N ASP A 57 -0.87 -33.42 19.78
CA ASP A 57 -0.13 -32.22 19.41
C ASP A 57 0.21 -32.20 17.91
N PHE A 58 0.29 -30.99 17.35
CA PHE A 58 0.55 -30.77 15.93
C PHE A 58 1.78 -31.54 15.42
N ALA A 59 2.88 -31.49 16.17
CA ALA A 59 4.13 -32.17 15.79
C ALA A 59 3.96 -33.69 15.73
N VAL A 60 3.33 -34.29 16.74
CA VAL A 60 3.10 -35.73 16.84
C VAL A 60 2.20 -36.19 15.70
N ALA A 61 1.08 -35.49 15.48
CA ALA A 61 0.15 -35.77 14.41
C ALA A 61 0.86 -35.74 13.03
N CYS A 62 1.66 -34.70 12.77
CA CYS A 62 2.41 -34.56 11.52
C CYS A 62 3.40 -35.70 11.31
N MET A 63 4.21 -36.03 12.32
CA MET A 63 5.19 -37.11 12.24
C MET A 63 4.53 -38.46 11.99
N ARG A 64 3.41 -38.75 12.66
CA ARG A 64 2.64 -39.98 12.45
C ARG A 64 2.07 -40.08 11.04
N ALA A 65 1.48 -39.00 10.52
CA ALA A 65 0.98 -38.97 9.15
C ALA A 65 2.11 -39.18 8.13
N ASN A 66 3.25 -38.52 8.33
CA ASN A 66 4.42 -38.68 7.46
C ASN A 66 4.93 -40.12 7.44
N LEU A 67 4.95 -40.82 8.58
CA LEU A 67 5.31 -42.22 8.67
C LEU A 67 4.29 -43.10 7.93
N ARG A 68 2.99 -42.89 8.18
CA ARG A 68 1.90 -43.66 7.55
C ARG A 68 1.92 -43.60 6.02
N TYR A 69 2.25 -42.44 5.45
CA TYR A 69 2.27 -42.24 3.99
C TYR A 69 3.67 -42.30 3.38
N GLU A 70 4.69 -42.64 4.17
CA GLU A 70 6.10 -42.72 3.75
C GLU A 70 6.60 -41.44 3.06
N LYS A 71 6.19 -40.27 3.58
CA LYS A 71 6.59 -38.94 3.07
C LYS A 71 7.45 -38.20 4.08
N ASN A 72 8.10 -37.14 3.60
CA ASN A 72 8.87 -36.19 4.42
C ASN A 72 10.03 -36.84 5.20
N GLN A 73 10.62 -37.91 4.67
CA GLN A 73 11.73 -38.63 5.31
C GLN A 73 13.10 -38.02 4.99
N LYS A 74 13.22 -37.30 3.88
CA LYS A 74 14.51 -36.73 3.43
C LYS A 74 14.72 -35.31 3.95
N ARG A 75 15.98 -34.87 4.04
CA ARG A 75 16.33 -33.52 4.50
C ARG A 75 15.85 -32.43 3.53
N GLU A 76 15.83 -32.73 2.23
CA GLU A 76 15.43 -31.80 1.18
C GLU A 76 13.92 -31.63 1.04
N ASP A 77 13.14 -32.53 1.66
CA ASP A 77 11.68 -32.50 1.60
C ASP A 77 11.13 -31.26 2.30
N VAL A 78 10.21 -30.55 1.63
CA VAL A 78 9.35 -29.56 2.30
C VAL A 78 8.39 -30.29 3.23
N LYS A 79 8.48 -30.01 4.52
CA LYS A 79 7.75 -30.71 5.60
C LYS A 79 6.55 -29.92 6.10
N SER A 80 6.64 -28.59 6.11
CA SER A 80 5.52 -27.72 6.44
C SER A 80 5.52 -26.46 5.59
N HIS A 81 4.34 -25.84 5.52
CA HIS A 81 4.14 -24.53 4.90
C HIS A 81 3.63 -23.57 5.96
N HIS A 82 4.27 -22.42 6.08
CA HIS A 82 3.92 -21.38 7.02
C HIS A 82 3.37 -20.18 6.27
N TYR A 83 2.10 -19.88 6.52
CA TYR A 83 1.41 -18.71 6.02
C TYR A 83 1.28 -17.68 7.15
N ILE A 84 1.43 -16.41 6.80
CA ILE A 84 1.36 -15.31 7.78
C ILE A 84 0.43 -14.25 7.21
N ILE A 85 -0.68 -13.98 7.90
CA ILE A 85 -1.58 -12.86 7.65
C ILE A 85 -1.24 -11.80 8.70
N SER A 86 -0.75 -10.64 8.31
CA SER A 86 -0.50 -9.53 9.25
C SER A 86 -1.43 -8.38 8.95
N PHE A 87 -2.23 -7.93 9.91
CA PHE A 87 -3.22 -6.86 9.74
C PHE A 87 -2.60 -5.45 9.86
N ASP A 88 -3.36 -4.39 9.57
CA ASP A 88 -2.92 -3.03 9.86
C ASP A 88 -2.86 -2.82 11.37
N PRO A 89 -1.78 -2.21 11.91
CA PRO A 89 -1.73 -1.90 13.34
C PRO A 89 -2.87 -0.99 13.78
N ARG A 90 -3.44 -0.20 12.87
CA ARG A 90 -4.62 0.63 13.16
C ARG A 90 -5.93 -0.14 13.17
N ASP A 91 -5.97 -1.37 12.66
CA ASP A 91 -7.21 -2.16 12.66
C ASP A 91 -7.69 -2.45 14.09
N GLY A 92 -6.79 -2.54 15.07
CA GLY A 92 -7.17 -2.68 16.47
C GLY A 92 -7.89 -1.44 17.01
N THR A 93 -7.38 -0.24 16.73
CA THR A 93 -7.93 1.03 17.25
C THR A 93 -9.12 1.53 16.43
N ASP A 94 -9.01 1.47 15.10
CA ASP A 94 -9.93 2.14 14.18
C ASP A 94 -11.09 1.21 13.80
N ASN A 95 -10.82 -0.10 13.70
CA ASN A 95 -11.76 -1.10 13.20
C ASN A 95 -12.11 -2.20 14.22
N GLY A 96 -11.61 -2.09 15.46
CA GLY A 96 -11.95 -2.99 16.56
C GLY A 96 -11.43 -4.42 16.44
N LEU A 97 -10.38 -4.66 15.64
CA LEU A 97 -9.78 -5.98 15.49
C LEU A 97 -9.09 -6.42 16.79
N THR A 98 -9.58 -7.49 17.41
CA THR A 98 -8.95 -8.09 18.60
C THR A 98 -8.10 -9.31 18.22
N VAL A 99 -7.23 -9.76 19.14
CA VAL A 99 -6.46 -11.01 18.97
C VAL A 99 -7.39 -12.21 18.79
N ASP A 100 -8.48 -12.27 19.56
CA ASP A 100 -9.47 -13.35 19.46
C ASP A 100 -10.20 -13.34 18.11
N HIS A 101 -10.65 -12.17 17.63
CA HIS A 101 -11.29 -12.06 16.30
C HIS A 101 -10.32 -12.43 15.18
N ALA A 102 -9.07 -11.97 15.26
CA ALA A 102 -8.04 -12.34 14.30
C ALA A 102 -7.75 -13.86 14.31
N GLN A 103 -7.77 -14.49 15.48
CA GLN A 103 -7.65 -15.95 15.61
C GLN A 103 -8.81 -16.66 14.92
N GLU A 104 -10.06 -16.25 15.15
CA GLU A 104 -11.23 -16.82 14.50
C GLU A 104 -11.16 -16.70 12.96
N LEU A 105 -10.74 -15.54 12.46
CA LEU A 105 -10.51 -15.32 11.03
C LEU A 105 -9.44 -16.27 10.47
N GLY A 106 -8.34 -16.44 11.21
CA GLY A 106 -7.26 -17.36 10.88
C GLY A 106 -7.72 -18.82 10.80
N GLU A 107 -8.49 -19.25 11.78
CA GLU A 107 -9.02 -20.61 11.84
C GLU A 107 -10.01 -20.88 10.71
N LYS A 108 -10.90 -19.92 10.44
CA LYS A 108 -11.84 -20.01 9.32
C LYS A 108 -11.10 -20.09 7.99
N PHE A 109 -10.12 -19.20 7.78
CA PHE A 109 -9.27 -19.22 6.58
C PHE A 109 -8.56 -20.57 6.43
N CYS A 110 -8.03 -21.13 7.53
CA CYS A 110 -7.37 -22.42 7.51
C CYS A 110 -8.33 -23.58 7.17
N LYS A 111 -9.54 -23.59 7.74
CA LYS A 111 -10.57 -24.61 7.47
C LYS A 111 -11.00 -24.59 6.01
N GLU A 112 -11.22 -23.39 5.45
CA GLU A 112 -11.70 -23.20 4.08
C GLU A 112 -10.63 -23.52 3.03
N HIS A 113 -9.38 -23.12 3.28
CA HIS A 113 -8.33 -23.14 2.25
C HIS A 113 -7.27 -24.23 2.43
N PHE A 114 -7.17 -24.87 3.59
CA PHE A 114 -6.25 -25.98 3.81
C PHE A 114 -6.93 -27.25 4.36
N PRO A 115 -8.12 -27.65 3.84
CA PRO A 115 -8.82 -28.82 4.35
C PRO A 115 -7.96 -30.08 4.21
N GLY A 116 -8.00 -30.99 5.15
CA GLY A 116 -7.20 -32.21 5.07
C GLY A 116 -5.73 -32.04 5.40
N HIS A 117 -5.25 -30.84 5.71
CA HIS A 117 -3.93 -30.67 6.32
C HIS A 117 -4.07 -30.58 7.84
N GLN A 118 -3.19 -31.28 8.55
CA GLN A 118 -2.90 -30.94 9.95
C GLN A 118 -2.38 -29.51 9.97
N ALA A 119 -2.89 -28.69 10.87
CA ALA A 119 -2.54 -27.29 10.93
C ALA A 119 -2.42 -26.77 12.36
N LEU A 120 -1.57 -25.79 12.54
CA LEU A 120 -1.43 -24.97 13.74
C LEU A 120 -1.76 -23.53 13.35
N VAL A 121 -2.75 -22.94 14.03
CA VAL A 121 -3.14 -21.54 13.85
C VAL A 121 -2.80 -20.79 15.13
N CYS A 122 -1.87 -19.84 15.05
CA CYS A 122 -1.45 -19.03 16.19
C CYS A 122 -1.56 -17.55 15.86
N THR A 123 -2.17 -16.76 16.74
CA THR A 123 -2.29 -15.32 16.61
C THR A 123 -1.60 -14.65 17.78
N HIS A 124 -0.83 -13.60 17.50
CA HIS A 124 -0.28 -12.76 18.57
C HIS A 124 -0.27 -11.27 18.17
N PRO A 125 -0.40 -10.36 19.17
CA PRO A 125 -0.48 -8.90 18.94
C PRO A 125 0.87 -8.28 18.58
N ASP A 126 1.97 -8.96 18.93
CA ASP A 126 3.32 -8.47 18.72
C ASP A 126 3.84 -8.79 17.32
N GLY A 127 3.37 -8.03 16.33
CA GLY A 127 4.02 -7.95 15.03
C GLY A 127 5.52 -7.78 15.20
N HIS A 128 6.33 -8.40 14.32
CA HIS A 128 7.78 -8.23 14.29
C HIS A 128 8.15 -6.77 14.59
N ASN A 129 9.05 -6.50 15.55
CA ASN A 129 9.43 -5.15 16.00
C ASN A 129 8.49 -4.42 16.97
N HIS A 130 7.66 -5.11 17.77
CA HIS A 130 6.60 -4.47 18.59
C HIS A 130 5.76 -3.48 17.76
N SER A 131 5.52 -3.83 16.49
CA SER A 131 4.87 -2.91 15.53
C SER A 131 3.39 -2.69 15.83
N GLY A 132 2.83 -3.41 16.81
CA GLY A 132 1.43 -3.39 17.18
C GLY A 132 0.53 -4.12 16.18
N ASN A 133 1.12 -4.80 15.18
CA ASN A 133 0.33 -5.53 14.19
C ASN A 133 -0.12 -6.87 14.76
N ILE A 134 -1.43 -7.05 14.93
CA ILE A 134 -2.01 -8.38 15.10
C ILE A 134 -1.74 -9.20 13.84
N HIS A 135 -1.26 -10.42 14.02
CA HIS A 135 -1.00 -11.31 12.90
C HIS A 135 -1.24 -12.76 13.26
N VAL A 136 -1.68 -13.49 12.25
CA VAL A 136 -2.08 -14.88 12.29
C VAL A 136 -1.05 -15.69 11.53
N HIS A 137 -0.51 -16.69 12.18
CA HIS A 137 0.36 -17.70 11.64
C HIS A 137 -0.44 -18.99 11.42
N ILE A 138 -0.42 -19.50 10.19
CA ILE A 138 -1.02 -20.77 9.82
C ILE A 138 0.09 -21.70 9.34
N VAL A 139 0.46 -22.69 10.14
CA VAL A 139 1.46 -23.71 9.78
C VAL A 139 0.74 -24.99 9.44
N ILE A 140 0.85 -25.45 8.20
CA ILE A 140 0.25 -26.70 7.76
C ILE A 140 1.32 -27.77 7.53
N ASN A 141 0.99 -29.03 7.83
CA ASN A 141 1.76 -30.15 7.32
C ASN A 141 1.76 -30.10 5.79
N SER A 142 2.92 -30.35 5.17
CA SER A 142 3.00 -30.41 3.71
C SER A 142 2.19 -31.55 3.13
N LEU A 143 1.72 -32.51 3.94
CA LEU A 143 0.94 -33.67 3.52
C LEU A 143 -0.55 -33.49 3.83
N ARG A 144 -1.43 -33.97 2.94
CA ARG A 144 -2.87 -34.09 3.17
C ARG A 144 -3.21 -35.45 3.77
N ILE A 145 -3.98 -35.52 4.84
CA ILE A 145 -4.29 -36.75 5.58
C ILE A 145 -5.59 -37.44 5.14
N TYR A 146 -6.49 -36.74 4.45
CA TYR A 146 -7.72 -37.27 3.86
C TYR A 146 -8.03 -36.59 2.52
N GLU A 147 -8.89 -37.20 1.71
CA GLU A 147 -9.27 -36.66 0.40
C GLU A 147 -10.23 -35.47 0.52
N VAL A 148 -10.05 -34.46 -0.33
CA VAL A 148 -10.86 -33.23 -0.32
C VAL A 148 -11.43 -32.93 -1.71
N THR A 149 -12.45 -32.07 -1.76
CA THR A 149 -12.93 -31.53 -3.03
C THR A 149 -11.86 -30.68 -3.71
N LEU A 150 -11.82 -30.70 -5.04
CA LEU A 150 -10.91 -29.85 -5.81
C LEU A 150 -11.24 -28.37 -5.58
N LEU A 151 -10.33 -27.65 -4.91
CA LEU A 151 -10.48 -26.22 -4.63
C LEU A 151 -9.96 -25.35 -5.78
N PRO A 152 -10.40 -24.09 -5.90
CA PRO A 152 -10.05 -23.22 -7.04
C PRO A 152 -8.55 -22.99 -7.27
N TYR A 153 -7.73 -23.12 -6.22
CA TYR A 153 -6.27 -22.96 -6.31
C TYR A 153 -5.50 -24.25 -6.66
N MET A 154 -6.20 -25.39 -6.73
CA MET A 154 -5.61 -26.69 -7.00
C MET A 154 -5.56 -26.95 -8.51
N ASP A 155 -4.37 -27.28 -9.00
CA ASP A 155 -4.12 -27.40 -10.44
C ASP A 155 -4.11 -28.86 -10.90
N ARG A 156 -4.05 -29.84 -9.98
CA ARG A 156 -3.90 -31.26 -10.30
C ARG A 156 -4.87 -32.14 -9.52
N PRO A 157 -5.34 -33.25 -10.10
CA PRO A 157 -6.09 -34.27 -9.36
C PRO A 157 -5.33 -34.86 -8.17
N ALA A 158 -3.98 -34.82 -8.17
CA ALA A 158 -3.19 -35.27 -7.03
C ALA A 158 -3.30 -34.32 -5.83
N ASP A 159 -3.62 -33.04 -6.05
CA ASP A 159 -3.65 -32.03 -4.97
C ASP A 159 -4.80 -32.32 -3.98
N THR A 160 -5.81 -33.10 -4.38
CA THR A 160 -6.96 -33.49 -3.53
C THR A 160 -6.73 -34.75 -2.70
N ARG A 161 -5.77 -35.60 -3.06
CA ARG A 161 -5.67 -36.97 -2.54
C ARG A 161 -4.95 -37.03 -1.19
N ALA A 162 -5.38 -37.96 -0.34
CA ALA A 162 -4.66 -38.31 0.88
C ALA A 162 -3.24 -38.82 0.56
N GLY A 163 -2.25 -38.43 1.36
CA GLY A 163 -0.84 -38.76 1.17
C GLY A 163 -0.11 -37.89 0.14
N CYS A 164 -0.81 -37.01 -0.60
CA CYS A 164 -0.21 -36.07 -1.53
C CYS A 164 0.19 -34.76 -0.84
N LYS A 165 1.22 -34.10 -1.40
CA LYS A 165 1.80 -32.90 -0.80
C LYS A 165 1.10 -31.63 -1.29
N HIS A 166 0.90 -30.67 -0.37
CA HIS A 166 0.48 -29.32 -0.68
C HIS A 166 1.46 -28.67 -1.66
N ARG A 167 0.90 -27.95 -2.63
CA ARG A 167 1.67 -27.22 -3.63
C ARG A 167 1.23 -25.78 -3.62
N CYS A 168 2.13 -24.92 -3.16
CA CYS A 168 1.93 -23.48 -3.21
C CYS A 168 2.50 -22.95 -4.54
N THR A 169 1.68 -22.96 -5.59
CA THR A 169 2.02 -22.36 -6.90
C THR A 169 1.81 -20.83 -6.86
N ASN A 170 2.24 -20.12 -7.91
CA ASN A 170 1.95 -18.68 -8.03
C ASN A 170 0.44 -18.44 -8.10
N ALA A 171 -0.30 -19.26 -8.84
CA ALA A 171 -1.77 -19.19 -8.92
C ALA A 171 -2.41 -19.40 -7.55
N ALA A 172 -1.91 -20.37 -6.76
CA ALA A 172 -2.39 -20.56 -5.40
C ALA A 172 -2.09 -19.37 -4.48
N MET A 173 -0.89 -18.78 -4.58
CA MET A 173 -0.57 -17.57 -3.83
C MET A 173 -1.44 -16.37 -4.23
N GLU A 174 -1.74 -16.19 -5.52
CA GLU A 174 -2.65 -15.16 -6.00
C GLU A 174 -4.07 -15.39 -5.46
N TYR A 175 -4.56 -16.63 -5.49
CA TYR A 175 -5.84 -16.99 -4.88
C TYR A 175 -5.87 -16.69 -3.37
N PHE A 176 -4.90 -17.15 -2.58
CA PHE A 176 -4.90 -16.86 -1.14
C PHE A 176 -4.83 -15.37 -0.83
N LYS A 177 -4.09 -14.61 -1.63
CA LYS A 177 -4.06 -13.15 -1.51
C LYS A 177 -5.42 -12.51 -1.81
N SER A 178 -6.16 -12.98 -2.82
CA SER A 178 -7.52 -12.48 -3.07
C SER A 178 -8.47 -12.84 -1.93
N GLU A 179 -8.39 -14.04 -1.38
CA GLU A 179 -9.24 -14.45 -0.26
C GLU A 179 -8.94 -13.66 1.03
N VAL A 180 -7.66 -13.33 1.29
CA VAL A 180 -7.29 -12.43 2.40
C VAL A 180 -7.84 -11.02 2.17
N MET A 181 -7.79 -10.50 0.94
CA MET A 181 -8.39 -9.19 0.62
C MET A 181 -9.91 -9.20 0.82
N GLU A 182 -10.60 -10.24 0.34
CA GLU A 182 -12.06 -10.39 0.53
C GLU A 182 -12.43 -10.54 2.01
N MET A 183 -11.64 -11.29 2.78
CA MET A 183 -11.78 -11.38 4.23
C MET A 183 -11.65 -9.99 4.87
N CYS A 184 -10.56 -9.25 4.61
CA CYS A 184 -10.38 -7.92 5.16
C CYS A 184 -11.52 -6.97 4.75
N HIS A 185 -11.97 -7.04 3.49
CA HIS A 185 -13.08 -6.22 3.01
C HIS A 185 -14.40 -6.52 3.74
N ARG A 186 -14.72 -7.80 3.94
CA ARG A 186 -15.93 -8.24 4.65
C ARG A 186 -15.92 -7.81 6.12
N GLU A 187 -14.75 -7.87 6.75
CA GLU A 187 -14.56 -7.50 8.16
C GLU A 187 -14.33 -6.00 8.36
N GLY A 188 -14.35 -5.18 7.30
CA GLY A 188 -14.13 -3.74 7.40
C GLY A 188 -12.70 -3.32 7.74
N LEU A 189 -11.71 -4.21 7.53
CA LEU A 189 -10.30 -4.00 7.87
C LEU A 189 -9.52 -3.31 6.75
N TYR A 190 -8.42 -2.64 7.12
CA TYR A 190 -7.54 -1.96 6.17
C TYR A 190 -6.79 -2.94 5.27
N GLN A 191 -7.14 -2.89 3.98
CA GLN A 191 -6.52 -3.71 2.95
C GLN A 191 -5.56 -2.93 2.03
N ILE A 192 -4.56 -3.63 1.52
CA ILE A 192 -3.82 -3.25 0.32
C ILE A 192 -4.14 -4.22 -0.81
N ASP A 193 -3.85 -3.76 -2.02
CA ASP A 193 -3.77 -4.65 -3.16
C ASP A 193 -2.59 -5.62 -2.99
N LEU A 194 -2.89 -6.88 -2.65
CA LEU A 194 -1.90 -7.94 -2.50
C LEU A 194 -1.52 -8.60 -3.83
N LEU A 195 -2.34 -8.41 -4.86
CA LEU A 195 -2.19 -9.03 -6.17
C LEU A 195 -1.22 -8.24 -7.04
N ASN A 196 -1.28 -6.91 -6.97
CA ASN A 196 -0.43 -6.03 -7.74
C ASN A 196 0.84 -5.62 -6.99
N GLY A 197 1.82 -5.11 -7.72
CA GLY A 197 3.06 -4.62 -7.13
C GLY A 197 2.80 -3.36 -6.29
N SER A 198 3.68 -3.12 -5.33
CA SER A 198 3.64 -1.88 -4.58
C SER A 198 4.20 -0.74 -5.41
N LYS A 199 3.57 0.45 -5.30
CA LYS A 199 4.07 1.72 -5.85
C LYS A 199 5.56 1.91 -5.53
N GLU A 200 5.94 1.54 -4.30
CA GLU A 200 7.32 1.48 -3.83
C GLU A 200 7.61 0.10 -3.27
N ARG A 201 8.61 -0.58 -3.82
CA ARG A 201 8.95 -1.95 -3.44
C ARG A 201 10.13 -1.97 -2.50
N ILE A 202 9.88 -2.09 -1.21
CA ILE A 202 10.90 -2.28 -0.18
C ILE A 202 10.98 -3.77 0.12
N THR A 203 12.11 -4.39 -0.21
CA THR A 203 12.35 -5.80 0.11
C THR A 203 12.67 -5.96 1.60
N GLU A 204 12.38 -7.10 2.22
CA GLU A 204 12.71 -7.37 3.64
C GLU A 204 14.20 -7.17 3.93
N ARG A 205 15.09 -7.60 3.03
CA ARG A 205 16.53 -7.32 3.13
C ARG A 205 16.86 -5.82 3.18
N GLU A 206 16.13 -5.01 2.42
CA GLU A 206 16.32 -3.56 2.37
C GLU A 206 15.77 -2.88 3.62
N TYR A 207 14.61 -3.34 4.12
CA TYR A 207 14.07 -2.94 5.41
C TYR A 207 15.09 -3.19 6.54
N TRP A 208 15.66 -4.39 6.61
CA TRP A 208 16.69 -4.73 7.60
C TRP A 208 17.98 -3.96 7.42
N ALA A 209 18.42 -3.72 6.18
CA ALA A 209 19.58 -2.88 5.92
C ALA A 209 19.35 -1.45 6.42
N ALA A 210 18.14 -0.91 6.25
CA ALA A 210 17.77 0.40 6.77
C ALA A 210 17.77 0.41 8.31
N LYS A 211 17.14 -0.58 8.97
CA LYS A 211 17.08 -0.67 10.44
C LYS A 211 18.47 -0.82 11.07
N LYS A 212 19.30 -1.73 10.53
CA LYS A 212 20.68 -1.94 11.01
C LYS A 212 21.56 -0.71 10.76
N GLY A 213 21.42 -0.07 9.61
CA GLY A 213 22.14 1.16 9.28
C GLY A 213 21.75 2.32 10.19
N GLN A 214 20.45 2.46 10.50
CA GLN A 214 19.97 3.46 11.45
C GLN A 214 20.53 3.22 12.85
N LEU A 215 20.49 1.97 13.35
CA LEU A 215 21.05 1.65 14.65
C LEU A 215 22.55 1.97 14.76
N ALA A 216 23.32 1.72 13.69
CA ALA A 216 24.74 2.08 13.64
C ALA A 216 24.94 3.61 13.64
N LEU A 217 24.13 4.33 12.85
CA LEU A 217 24.15 5.79 12.78
C LEU A 217 23.80 6.44 14.12
N ASP A 218 22.79 5.90 14.82
CA ASP A 218 22.37 6.41 16.13
C ASP A 218 23.45 6.20 17.19
N LYS A 219 24.13 5.03 17.17
CA LYS A 219 25.30 4.77 18.03
C LYS A 219 26.44 5.73 17.74
N GLU A 220 26.77 5.97 16.47
CA GLU A 220 27.80 6.94 16.08
C GLU A 220 27.43 8.37 16.50
N ASN A 221 26.17 8.76 16.34
CA ASN A 221 25.68 10.09 16.73
C ASN A 221 25.70 10.26 18.25
N ALA A 222 25.32 9.25 19.03
CA ALA A 222 25.40 9.29 20.49
C ALA A 222 26.85 9.46 20.99
N VAL A 223 27.82 8.77 20.35
CA VAL A 223 29.25 8.95 20.66
C VAL A 223 29.74 10.36 20.30
N ARG A 224 29.30 10.90 19.16
CA ARG A 224 29.66 12.27 18.74
C ARG A 224 29.06 13.34 19.64
N GLU A 225 27.81 13.17 20.04
CA GLU A 225 27.10 14.06 20.95
C GLU A 225 27.79 14.08 22.33
N ALA A 226 28.15 12.90 22.85
CA ALA A 226 28.95 12.78 24.07
C ALA A 226 30.34 13.45 23.96
N ALA A 227 30.90 13.51 22.75
CA ALA A 227 32.17 14.19 22.45
C ALA A 227 32.01 15.68 22.08
N GLY A 228 30.80 16.26 22.14
CA GLY A 228 30.52 17.65 21.79
C GLY A 228 30.70 17.97 20.29
N GLN A 229 30.68 16.97 19.42
CA GLN A 229 30.85 17.11 17.97
C GLN A 229 29.50 17.26 17.27
N PRO A 230 29.44 17.95 16.10
CA PRO A 230 28.22 18.02 15.32
C PRO A 230 27.78 16.62 14.84
N THR A 231 26.49 16.34 15.05
CA THR A 231 25.85 15.07 14.66
C THR A 231 25.84 14.93 13.14
N LYS A 232 25.96 13.70 12.65
CA LYS A 232 25.71 13.37 11.24
C LYS A 232 24.21 13.52 10.92
N PRO A 233 23.78 13.42 9.65
CA PRO A 233 22.36 13.27 9.33
C PRO A 233 21.67 12.26 10.26
N THR A 234 20.45 12.57 10.68
CA THR A 234 19.68 11.79 11.67
C THR A 234 19.00 10.55 11.10
N LYS A 235 18.94 10.43 9.77
CA LYS A 235 18.25 9.35 9.08
C LYS A 235 19.20 8.60 8.15
N PHE A 236 19.31 7.30 8.35
CA PHE A 236 19.98 6.40 7.45
C PHE A 236 19.13 6.16 6.20
N GLU A 237 19.72 6.28 5.02
CA GLU A 237 19.03 6.05 3.75
C GLU A 237 19.79 4.97 2.95
N THR A 238 19.06 3.94 2.51
CA THR A 238 19.65 2.92 1.64
C THR A 238 19.85 3.45 0.22
N ASP A 239 20.79 2.88 -0.55
CA ASP A 239 21.03 3.28 -1.95
C ASP A 239 19.76 3.32 -2.80
N LYS A 240 18.87 2.33 -2.60
CA LYS A 240 17.59 2.26 -3.31
C LYS A 240 16.62 3.33 -2.84
N ALA A 241 16.58 3.64 -1.54
CA ALA A 241 15.75 4.74 -1.03
C ALA A 241 16.21 6.08 -1.59
N LYS A 242 17.53 6.34 -1.60
CA LYS A 242 18.14 7.52 -2.22
C LYS A 242 17.79 7.60 -3.70
N LEU A 243 17.95 6.50 -4.44
CA LEU A 243 17.60 6.44 -5.86
C LEU A 243 16.10 6.72 -6.12
N ARG A 244 15.19 6.14 -5.32
CA ARG A 244 13.75 6.42 -5.43
C ARG A 244 13.45 7.91 -5.22
N ARG A 245 14.09 8.53 -4.22
CA ARG A 245 13.97 9.98 -3.94
C ARG A 245 14.47 10.81 -5.12
N THR A 246 15.67 10.52 -5.64
CA THR A 246 16.25 11.20 -6.80
C THR A 246 15.34 11.10 -8.02
N ILE A 247 14.78 9.92 -8.30
CA ILE A 247 13.85 9.75 -9.43
C ILE A 247 12.57 10.57 -9.25
N ARG A 248 11.97 10.58 -8.05
CA ARG A 248 10.77 11.40 -7.79
C ARG A 248 11.06 12.90 -7.96
N GLN A 249 12.22 13.36 -7.50
CA GLN A 249 12.62 14.74 -7.65
C GLN A 249 12.78 15.12 -9.12
N ALA A 250 13.46 14.30 -9.92
CA ALA A 250 13.57 14.51 -11.36
C ALA A 250 12.20 14.48 -12.06
N LEU A 251 11.33 13.52 -11.70
CA LEU A 251 9.97 13.43 -12.20
C LEU A 251 9.08 14.61 -11.82
N SER A 252 9.33 15.29 -10.70
CA SER A 252 8.53 16.45 -10.30
C SER A 252 8.82 17.70 -11.15
N GLN A 253 9.96 17.72 -11.84
CA GLN A 253 10.45 18.88 -12.60
C GLN A 253 10.40 18.65 -14.12
N ALA A 254 10.52 17.40 -14.57
CA ALA A 254 10.58 17.09 -16.00
C ALA A 254 9.19 16.99 -16.65
N GLY A 255 9.03 17.59 -17.82
CA GLY A 255 7.89 17.39 -18.73
C GLY A 255 8.21 16.40 -19.87
N SER A 256 9.47 16.09 -20.11
CA SER A 256 9.90 15.15 -21.16
C SER A 256 10.92 14.12 -20.66
N PHE A 257 11.12 13.06 -21.44
CA PHE A 257 12.11 12.03 -21.09
C PHE A 257 13.55 12.55 -21.13
N ASP A 258 13.87 13.45 -22.08
CA ASP A 258 15.21 14.01 -22.20
C ASP A 258 15.55 14.93 -21.02
N GLU A 259 14.58 15.75 -20.58
CA GLU A 259 14.70 16.54 -19.34
C GLU A 259 14.87 15.65 -18.12
N PHE A 260 14.05 14.59 -18.00
CA PHE A 260 14.12 13.64 -16.92
C PHE A 260 15.50 12.95 -16.84
N SER A 261 16.01 12.48 -17.98
CA SER A 261 17.33 11.87 -18.09
C SER A 261 18.45 12.85 -17.72
N SER A 262 18.34 14.10 -18.16
CA SER A 262 19.31 15.17 -17.86
C SER A 262 19.33 15.52 -16.37
N LEU A 263 18.18 15.59 -15.71
CA LEU A 263 18.09 15.83 -14.27
C LEU A 263 18.69 14.68 -13.45
N LEU A 264 18.43 13.43 -13.86
CA LEU A 264 19.07 12.28 -13.23
C LEU A 264 20.59 12.30 -13.40
N LEU A 265 21.08 12.68 -14.57
CA LEU A 265 22.52 12.73 -14.86
C LEU A 265 23.25 13.77 -13.99
N ARG A 266 22.62 14.89 -13.66
CA ARG A 266 23.17 15.90 -12.73
C ARG A 266 23.41 15.32 -11.33
N GLU A 267 22.59 14.36 -10.92
CA GLU A 267 22.72 13.62 -9.66
C GLU A 267 23.63 12.37 -9.81
N GLY A 268 24.31 12.23 -10.96
CA GLY A 268 25.18 11.10 -11.27
C GLY A 268 24.45 9.81 -11.63
N VAL A 269 23.13 9.86 -11.85
CA VAL A 269 22.30 8.69 -12.15
C VAL A 269 22.05 8.58 -13.66
N THR A 270 22.45 7.46 -14.27
CA THR A 270 22.13 7.19 -15.68
C THR A 270 20.92 6.28 -15.81
N VAL A 271 19.92 6.67 -16.59
CA VAL A 271 18.79 5.81 -16.97
C VAL A 271 19.05 5.13 -18.32
N LYS A 272 18.80 3.82 -18.39
CA LYS A 272 18.89 3.03 -19.62
C LYS A 272 17.61 2.24 -19.83
N GLU A 273 17.14 2.19 -21.07
CA GLU A 273 16.10 1.26 -21.48
C GLU A 273 16.71 -0.03 -22.02
N SER A 274 16.23 -1.17 -21.54
CA SER A 274 16.54 -2.48 -22.12
C SER A 274 15.33 -3.40 -22.00
N ARG A 275 14.97 -4.07 -23.10
CA ARG A 275 13.84 -5.00 -23.17
C ARG A 275 12.53 -4.40 -22.62
N GLY A 276 12.26 -3.14 -22.98
CA GLY A 276 11.05 -2.41 -22.55
C GLY A 276 11.02 -1.98 -21.08
N ARG A 277 12.16 -2.05 -20.36
CA ARG A 277 12.26 -1.68 -18.94
C ARG A 277 13.34 -0.64 -18.70
N PHE A 278 13.06 0.28 -17.78
CA PHE A 278 14.08 1.20 -17.27
C PHE A 278 14.97 0.54 -16.23
N SER A 279 16.25 0.90 -16.28
CA SER A 279 17.27 0.55 -15.29
C SER A 279 18.10 1.79 -14.98
N TYR A 280 18.45 1.96 -13.71
CA TYR A 280 19.14 3.14 -13.21
C TYR A 280 20.50 2.75 -12.66
N LEU A 281 21.56 3.42 -13.12
CA LEU A 281 22.92 3.23 -12.63
C LEU A 281 23.29 4.43 -11.75
N THR A 282 23.55 4.17 -10.47
CA THR A 282 24.06 5.16 -9.51
C THR A 282 25.59 5.19 -9.54
N PRO A 283 26.24 6.30 -9.16
CA PRO A 283 27.71 6.42 -9.23
C PRO A 283 28.43 5.38 -8.36
N ASP A 284 27.80 4.98 -7.25
CA ASP A 284 28.39 4.03 -6.28
C ASP A 284 28.26 2.55 -6.71
N ARG A 285 27.75 2.25 -7.92
CA ARG A 285 27.45 0.89 -8.36
C ARG A 285 28.02 0.57 -9.73
N THR A 286 28.52 -0.64 -9.88
CA THR A 286 28.93 -1.21 -11.18
C THR A 286 27.77 -1.81 -11.98
N LYS A 287 26.65 -2.16 -11.31
CA LYS A 287 25.45 -2.76 -11.92
C LYS A 287 24.23 -1.90 -11.67
N SER A 288 23.46 -1.69 -12.73
CA SER A 288 22.19 -0.94 -12.68
C SER A 288 21.13 -1.65 -11.85
N ILE A 289 20.24 -0.85 -11.26
CA ILE A 289 19.06 -1.29 -10.54
C ILE A 289 17.87 -1.17 -11.49
N THR A 290 17.19 -2.29 -11.75
CA THR A 290 15.98 -2.30 -12.59
C THR A 290 14.81 -1.61 -11.88
N ALA A 291 13.98 -0.90 -12.62
CA ALA A 291 12.78 -0.21 -12.11
C ALA A 291 11.87 -1.12 -11.27
N ARG A 292 11.66 -2.37 -11.70
CA ARG A 292 10.94 -3.42 -10.96
C ARG A 292 11.40 -3.58 -9.50
N LYS A 293 12.68 -3.35 -9.19
CA LYS A 293 13.21 -3.46 -7.81
C LYS A 293 12.93 -2.22 -6.97
N LEU A 294 12.54 -1.11 -7.58
CA LEU A 294 12.21 0.15 -6.93
C LEU A 294 10.70 0.26 -6.66
N GLY A 295 9.87 -0.30 -7.54
CA GLY A 295 8.41 -0.30 -7.41
C GLY A 295 7.73 0.18 -8.69
N ASP A 296 6.42 0.04 -8.72
CA ASP A 296 5.65 0.17 -9.96
C ASP A 296 5.59 1.63 -10.45
N ASN A 297 5.75 2.62 -9.55
CA ASN A 297 5.86 4.04 -9.92
C ASN A 297 7.12 4.38 -10.73
N PHE A 298 8.10 3.48 -10.75
CA PHE A 298 9.39 3.69 -11.42
C PHE A 298 9.49 2.91 -12.73
N ASP A 299 8.50 2.09 -13.05
CA ASP A 299 8.46 1.37 -14.32
C ASP A 299 8.23 2.32 -15.49
N LYS A 300 8.68 1.92 -16.68
CA LYS A 300 8.68 2.75 -17.89
C LYS A 300 7.32 3.39 -18.16
N ALA A 301 6.25 2.61 -18.10
CA ALA A 301 4.90 3.10 -18.36
C ALA A 301 4.47 4.19 -17.35
N ALA A 302 4.74 3.99 -16.07
CA ALA A 302 4.39 4.96 -15.03
C ALA A 302 5.21 6.26 -15.15
N VAL A 303 6.51 6.14 -15.41
CA VAL A 303 7.42 7.28 -15.64
C VAL A 303 6.95 8.10 -16.85
N LEU A 304 6.70 7.45 -17.98
CA LEU A 304 6.25 8.15 -19.19
C LEU A 304 4.88 8.81 -19.01
N ALA A 305 3.92 8.12 -18.38
CA ALA A 305 2.60 8.67 -18.11
C ALA A 305 2.68 9.93 -17.23
N LEU A 306 3.55 9.93 -16.21
CA LEU A 306 3.74 11.10 -15.35
C LEU A 306 4.41 12.27 -16.10
N LEU A 307 5.39 12.00 -16.95
CA LEU A 307 6.01 13.02 -17.79
C LEU A 307 4.99 13.65 -18.76
N THR A 308 4.14 12.84 -19.40
CA THR A 308 3.04 13.35 -20.23
C THR A 308 2.10 14.23 -19.42
N GLN A 309 1.72 13.83 -18.20
CA GLN A 309 0.89 14.64 -17.31
C GLN A 309 1.58 15.97 -16.94
N ASN A 310 2.87 15.96 -16.68
CA ASN A 310 3.63 17.18 -16.37
C ASN A 310 3.72 18.11 -17.57
N ALA A 311 3.92 17.59 -18.78
CA ALA A 311 3.87 18.36 -20.01
C ALA A 311 2.51 19.05 -20.18
N HIS A 312 1.41 18.32 -19.96
CA HIS A 312 0.07 18.91 -20.00
C HIS A 312 -0.10 20.03 -18.97
N LYS A 313 0.28 19.80 -17.71
CA LYS A 313 0.22 20.83 -16.65
C LYS A 313 1.04 22.06 -16.99
N ALA A 314 2.23 21.88 -17.55
CA ALA A 314 3.06 23.00 -18.00
C ALA A 314 2.34 23.79 -19.10
N THR A 315 1.73 23.13 -20.10
CA THR A 315 0.99 23.83 -21.16
C THR A 315 -0.26 24.58 -20.64
N GLU A 316 -0.93 24.06 -19.62
CA GLU A 316 -2.09 24.72 -19.00
C GLU A 316 -1.66 25.92 -18.15
N GLN A 317 -0.56 25.81 -17.40
CA GLN A 317 0.01 26.93 -16.64
C GLN A 317 0.50 28.05 -17.57
N THR A 318 1.14 27.73 -18.69
CA THR A 318 1.57 28.74 -19.68
C THR A 318 0.39 29.45 -20.34
N LYS A 319 -0.76 28.77 -20.51
CA LYS A 319 -2.00 29.41 -21.00
C LYS A 319 -2.69 30.30 -19.95
N ALA A 320 -2.44 30.07 -18.66
CA ALA A 320 -3.06 30.79 -17.56
C ALA A 320 -2.33 32.08 -17.12
N ILE A 321 -1.19 32.42 -17.75
CA ILE A 321 -0.44 33.65 -17.43
C ILE A 321 -0.49 34.65 -18.60
N PRO A 322 -1.55 35.47 -18.72
CA PRO A 322 -1.41 36.85 -19.18
C PRO A 322 -0.89 37.68 -18.00
N GLU A 323 0.38 38.07 -18.12
CA GLU A 323 1.10 39.16 -17.46
C GLU A 323 0.26 40.18 -16.66
N TYR A 324 0.07 39.94 -15.35
CA TYR A 324 -0.18 41.01 -14.37
C TYR A 324 0.53 40.67 -13.05
N LEU A 325 1.75 41.16 -12.91
CA LEU A 325 2.45 41.19 -11.63
C LEU A 325 2.13 42.49 -10.88
N VAL A 326 1.72 42.29 -9.62
CA VAL A 326 2.00 43.14 -8.46
C VAL A 326 1.17 44.43 -8.34
N ALA A 327 0.12 44.38 -7.52
CA ALA A 327 -0.20 45.45 -6.57
C ALA A 327 -1.32 45.07 -5.58
N VAL A 328 -0.98 45.09 -4.29
CA VAL A 328 -1.85 45.25 -3.11
C VAL A 328 -2.63 44.03 -2.61
N LYS A 329 -1.99 43.28 -1.69
CA LYS A 329 -2.70 42.61 -0.59
C LYS A 329 -2.96 43.62 0.53
N LYS A 330 -4.24 43.92 0.79
CA LYS A 330 -4.76 44.18 2.14
C LYS A 330 -6.11 43.47 2.28
N PRO A 331 -6.40 42.83 3.42
CA PRO A 331 -7.55 41.93 3.55
C PRO A 331 -8.81 42.72 3.94
N SER A 332 -9.87 42.62 3.13
CA SER A 332 -11.20 43.04 3.54
C SER A 332 -11.93 41.87 4.18
N GLN A 333 -12.18 42.00 5.49
CA GLN A 333 -13.18 41.24 6.23
C GLN A 333 -14.56 41.41 5.57
N GLY A 334 -15.31 40.32 5.46
CA GLY A 334 -16.68 40.33 4.95
C GLY A 334 -17.24 38.92 4.85
N GLU A 335 -17.92 38.52 5.92
CA GLU A 335 -19.00 37.54 6.03
C GLU A 335 -18.84 36.16 5.37
N LYS A 336 -18.70 35.15 6.24
CA LYS A 336 -18.78 33.73 5.92
C LYS A 336 -20.24 33.34 5.64
N PRO A 337 -20.59 32.82 4.45
CA PRO A 337 -21.67 31.86 4.37
C PRO A 337 -21.15 30.51 4.89
N THR A 338 -21.87 29.95 5.85
CA THR A 338 -21.66 28.61 6.41
C THR A 338 -21.64 27.57 5.29
N LYS A 339 -20.44 27.16 4.87
CA LYS A 339 -20.24 25.89 4.17
C LYS A 339 -20.30 24.78 5.21
N THR A 340 -21.43 24.10 5.29
CA THR A 340 -21.47 22.73 5.82
C THR A 340 -20.76 21.85 4.81
N THR A 341 -19.47 21.61 5.02
CA THR A 341 -18.72 20.56 4.33
C THR A 341 -19.03 19.25 5.06
N PRO A 342 -19.68 18.25 4.44
CA PRO A 342 -19.74 16.92 5.04
C PRO A 342 -18.33 16.33 4.97
N ALA A 343 -17.79 16.03 6.15
CA ALA A 343 -16.56 15.29 6.30
C ALA A 343 -16.84 13.81 6.01
N ASP A 344 -16.93 13.42 4.74
CA ASP A 344 -16.68 12.04 4.35
C ASP A 344 -16.54 11.86 2.84
N ASN A 345 -15.43 11.28 2.41
CA ASN A 345 -15.09 11.07 0.99
C ASN A 345 -15.66 9.71 0.52
N THR A 346 -16.97 9.49 0.73
CA THR A 346 -17.63 8.17 0.57
C THR A 346 -17.99 7.82 -0.89
N LEU A 347 -17.96 8.80 -1.80
CA LEU A 347 -18.33 8.61 -3.21
C LEU A 347 -17.12 8.10 -4.01
N GLN A 348 -17.17 6.85 -4.46
CA GLN A 348 -16.16 6.23 -5.30
C GLN A 348 -16.66 6.06 -6.74
N ARG A 349 -15.73 6.06 -7.71
CA ARG A 349 -16.07 5.87 -9.13
C ARG A 349 -16.55 4.45 -9.39
N MET A 350 -17.57 4.31 -10.25
CA MET A 350 -17.99 3.01 -10.76
C MET A 350 -16.91 2.36 -11.64
N VAL A 351 -16.93 1.03 -11.68
CA VAL A 351 -16.02 0.19 -12.45
C VAL A 351 -16.61 -0.11 -13.83
N ASP A 352 -15.84 0.16 -14.89
CA ASP A 352 -16.19 -0.28 -16.24
C ASP A 352 -15.99 -1.80 -16.37
N ARG A 353 -17.09 -2.54 -16.32
CA ARG A 353 -17.10 -4.01 -16.35
C ARG A 353 -16.68 -4.58 -17.71
N GLU A 354 -16.91 -3.86 -18.81
CA GLU A 354 -16.56 -4.32 -20.15
C GLU A 354 -15.08 -4.14 -20.42
N ALA A 355 -14.54 -2.96 -20.10
CA ALA A 355 -13.10 -2.72 -20.15
C ALA A 355 -12.35 -3.71 -19.24
N LYS A 356 -12.87 -3.99 -18.05
CA LYS A 356 -12.24 -4.93 -17.11
C LYS A 356 -12.32 -6.39 -17.58
N ARG A 357 -13.39 -6.80 -18.25
CA ARG A 357 -13.45 -8.12 -18.92
C ARG A 357 -12.44 -8.21 -20.07
N ALA A 358 -12.28 -7.16 -20.87
CA ALA A 358 -11.27 -7.09 -21.94
C ALA A 358 -9.83 -7.12 -21.41
N GLU A 359 -9.59 -6.61 -20.19
CA GLU A 359 -8.33 -6.73 -19.46
C GLU A 359 -8.06 -8.15 -18.88
N GLY A 360 -8.92 -9.13 -19.17
CA GLY A 360 -8.75 -10.52 -18.72
C GLY A 360 -9.18 -10.78 -17.27
N LYS A 361 -10.00 -9.90 -16.68
CA LYS A 361 -10.58 -10.14 -15.35
C LYS A 361 -11.62 -11.27 -15.41
N GLY A 362 -11.51 -12.22 -14.49
CA GLY A 362 -12.39 -13.39 -14.43
C GLY A 362 -13.81 -13.10 -13.97
N VAL A 363 -14.69 -14.09 -14.10
CA VAL A 363 -16.14 -13.99 -13.78
C VAL A 363 -16.42 -13.55 -12.34
N GLY A 364 -15.54 -13.88 -11.39
CA GLY A 364 -15.64 -13.41 -10.00
C GLY A 364 -15.51 -11.88 -9.87
N TYR A 365 -14.56 -11.28 -10.59
CA TYR A 365 -14.35 -9.83 -10.61
C TYR A 365 -15.53 -9.10 -11.26
N ASP A 366 -16.11 -9.68 -12.31
CA ASP A 366 -17.29 -9.10 -12.96
C ASP A 366 -18.52 -9.08 -12.03
N ARG A 367 -18.72 -10.15 -11.25
CA ARG A 367 -19.78 -10.20 -10.22
C ARG A 367 -19.55 -9.19 -9.10
N TRP A 368 -18.31 -9.03 -8.64
CA TRP A 368 -17.94 -8.01 -7.66
C TRP A 368 -18.19 -6.60 -8.18
N ALA A 369 -17.71 -6.30 -9.39
CA ALA A 369 -17.86 -4.98 -10.01
C ALA A 369 -19.33 -4.61 -10.21
N ALA A 370 -20.19 -5.59 -10.52
CA ALA A 370 -21.64 -5.38 -10.57
C ALA A 370 -22.22 -4.94 -9.21
N LYS A 371 -21.88 -5.64 -8.13
CA LYS A 371 -22.35 -5.31 -6.77
C LYS A 371 -21.76 -3.99 -6.25
N HIS A 372 -20.49 -3.73 -6.57
CA HIS A 372 -19.82 -2.47 -6.27
C HIS A 372 -20.55 -1.30 -6.95
N ASN A 373 -20.80 -1.40 -8.26
CA ASN A 373 -21.45 -0.33 -9.01
C ASN A 373 -22.85 -0.05 -8.46
N LEU A 374 -23.64 -1.07 -8.13
CA LEU A 374 -24.95 -0.89 -7.50
C LEU A 374 -24.87 -0.12 -6.17
N LYS A 375 -23.87 -0.44 -5.33
CA LYS A 375 -23.66 0.27 -4.07
C LYS A 375 -23.27 1.74 -4.31
N GLN A 376 -22.37 2.00 -5.27
CA GLN A 376 -21.99 3.39 -5.62
C GLN A 376 -23.13 4.18 -6.25
N MET A 377 -23.98 3.54 -7.05
CA MET A 377 -25.19 4.17 -7.60
C MET A 377 -26.14 4.58 -6.46
N ALA A 378 -26.37 3.70 -5.48
CA ALA A 378 -27.21 4.01 -4.32
C ALA A 378 -26.62 5.16 -3.47
N THR A 379 -25.30 5.16 -3.23
CA THR A 379 -24.62 6.27 -2.54
C THR A 379 -24.73 7.58 -3.33
N THR A 380 -24.60 7.53 -4.65
CA THR A 380 -24.71 8.70 -5.54
C THR A 380 -26.12 9.29 -5.51
N VAL A 381 -27.17 8.46 -5.55
CA VAL A 381 -28.57 8.92 -5.42
C VAL A 381 -28.81 9.56 -4.05
N THR A 382 -28.30 8.95 -2.99
CA THR A 382 -28.39 9.51 -1.63
C THR A 382 -27.69 10.87 -1.52
N ALA A 383 -26.53 11.00 -2.15
CA ALA A 383 -25.79 12.26 -2.19
C ALA A 383 -26.56 13.35 -2.92
N TYR A 384 -27.17 13.06 -4.08
CA TYR A 384 -28.01 14.04 -4.78
C TYR A 384 -29.15 14.54 -3.88
N GLN A 385 -29.87 13.63 -3.23
CA GLN A 385 -30.96 13.99 -2.32
C GLN A 385 -30.47 14.85 -1.14
N GLN A 386 -29.31 14.53 -0.56
CA GLN A 386 -28.70 15.33 0.52
C GLN A 386 -28.31 16.74 0.08
N TYR A 387 -27.83 16.89 -1.16
CA TYR A 387 -27.47 18.19 -1.72
C TYR A 387 -28.66 18.93 -2.37
N GLY A 388 -29.88 18.39 -2.24
CA GLY A 388 -31.09 19.02 -2.74
C GLY A 388 -31.32 18.88 -4.24
N PHE A 389 -30.64 17.94 -4.89
CA PHE A 389 -30.83 17.61 -6.31
C PHE A 389 -31.65 16.32 -6.45
N SER A 390 -32.61 16.33 -7.37
CA SER A 390 -33.47 15.19 -7.67
C SER A 390 -32.95 14.36 -8.84
N SER A 391 -32.06 14.93 -9.67
CA SER A 391 -31.43 14.22 -10.78
C SER A 391 -30.05 14.81 -11.16
N PRO A 392 -29.22 14.07 -11.93
CA PRO A 392 -27.98 14.58 -12.50
C PRO A 392 -28.18 15.80 -13.40
N GLU A 393 -29.28 15.85 -14.15
CA GLU A 393 -29.59 16.94 -15.08
C GLU A 393 -29.87 18.24 -14.32
N GLU A 394 -30.57 18.17 -13.19
CA GLU A 394 -30.81 19.32 -12.31
C GLU A 394 -29.51 19.88 -11.71
N LEU A 395 -28.57 18.99 -11.35
CA LEU A 395 -27.24 19.41 -10.91
C LEU A 395 -26.44 20.08 -12.04
N ASP A 396 -26.49 19.55 -13.25
CA ASP A 396 -25.79 20.10 -14.42
C ASP A 396 -26.35 21.47 -14.82
N GLU A 397 -27.67 21.64 -14.76
CA GLU A 397 -28.35 22.92 -14.97
C GLU A 397 -27.95 23.94 -13.90
N ALA A 398 -27.94 23.55 -12.62
CA ALA A 398 -27.48 24.41 -11.53
C ALA A 398 -26.00 24.81 -11.68
N CYS A 399 -25.14 23.89 -12.11
CA CYS A 399 -23.74 24.19 -12.41
C CYS A 399 -23.63 25.19 -13.56
N SER A 400 -24.36 24.95 -14.65
CA SER A 400 -24.37 25.81 -15.83
C SER A 400 -24.87 27.22 -15.50
N ALA A 401 -25.94 27.34 -14.71
CA ALA A 401 -26.45 28.61 -14.23
C ALA A 401 -25.45 29.35 -13.34
N ALA A 402 -24.77 28.65 -12.43
CA ALA A 402 -23.72 29.22 -11.60
C ALA A 402 -22.53 29.73 -12.43
N TYR A 403 -22.11 28.98 -13.46
CA TYR A 403 -21.07 29.41 -14.39
C TYR A 403 -21.49 30.63 -15.21
N ALA A 404 -22.74 30.70 -15.66
CA ALA A 404 -23.27 31.86 -16.36
C ALA A 404 -23.27 33.11 -15.47
N ALA A 405 -23.76 33.01 -14.23
CA ALA A 405 -23.78 34.10 -13.26
C ALA A 405 -22.36 34.58 -12.90
N MET A 406 -21.40 33.65 -12.76
CA MET A 406 -19.99 33.99 -12.55
C MET A 406 -19.42 34.79 -13.73
N ARG A 407 -19.75 34.39 -14.95
CA ARG A 407 -19.27 35.06 -16.17
C ARG A 407 -19.86 36.45 -16.30
N GLU A 408 -21.13 36.62 -15.97
CA GLU A 408 -21.81 37.91 -15.92
C GLU A 408 -21.16 38.84 -14.88
N SER A 409 -20.98 38.36 -13.64
CA SER A 409 -20.28 39.11 -12.59
C SER A 409 -18.87 39.53 -13.00
N LEU A 410 -18.16 38.68 -13.74
CA LEU A 410 -16.82 38.99 -14.27
C LEU A 410 -16.86 40.07 -15.35
N THR A 411 -17.90 40.10 -16.19
CA THR A 411 -18.09 41.18 -17.16
C THR A 411 -18.39 42.52 -16.50
N GLU A 412 -19.22 42.52 -15.45
CA GLU A 412 -19.51 43.73 -14.67
C GLU A 412 -18.25 44.25 -13.97
N LEU A 413 -17.48 43.37 -13.35
CA LEU A 413 -16.20 43.72 -12.70
C LEU A 413 -15.24 44.40 -13.68
N LYS A 414 -15.12 43.89 -14.92
CA LYS A 414 -14.29 44.51 -15.96
C LYS A 414 -14.78 45.91 -16.33
N GLN A 415 -16.09 46.10 -16.40
CA GLN A 415 -16.67 47.41 -16.69
C GLN A 415 -16.39 48.40 -15.56
N VAL A 416 -16.55 47.98 -14.30
CA VAL A 416 -16.20 48.78 -13.12
C VAL A 416 -14.72 49.15 -13.13
N GLU A 417 -13.84 48.20 -13.43
CA GLU A 417 -12.39 48.43 -13.52
C GLU A 417 -12.04 49.48 -14.59
N LYS A 418 -12.68 49.41 -15.76
CA LYS A 418 -12.52 50.42 -16.83
C LYS A 418 -12.93 51.82 -16.36
N THR A 419 -14.07 51.93 -15.65
CA THR A 419 -14.51 53.22 -15.11
C THR A 419 -13.56 53.76 -14.04
N LEU A 420 -13.02 52.89 -13.18
CA LEU A 420 -12.06 53.26 -12.15
C LEU A 420 -10.77 53.79 -12.76
N ASN A 421 -10.26 53.14 -13.81
CA ASN A 421 -9.08 53.60 -14.53
C ASN A 421 -9.30 54.97 -15.19
N GLY A 422 -10.47 55.21 -15.78
CA GLY A 422 -10.84 56.53 -16.30
C GLY A 422 -10.86 57.62 -15.21
N LYS A 423 -11.42 57.31 -14.03
CA LYS A 423 -11.42 58.23 -12.88
C LYS A 423 -10.01 58.53 -12.35
N LYS A 424 -9.12 57.52 -12.31
CA LYS A 424 -7.71 57.70 -11.91
C LYS A 424 -6.96 58.62 -12.88
N GLU A 425 -7.24 58.51 -14.18
CA GLU A 425 -6.62 59.38 -15.19
C GLU A 425 -7.10 60.83 -15.05
N LEU A 426 -8.40 61.05 -14.87
CA LEU A 426 -8.94 62.37 -14.55
C LEU A 426 -8.31 62.97 -13.29
N GLN A 427 -8.13 62.15 -12.24
CA GLN A 427 -7.47 62.58 -11.01
C GLN A 427 -6.02 63.04 -11.28
N ARG A 428 -5.26 62.32 -12.13
CA ARG A 428 -3.90 62.73 -12.53
C ARG A 428 -3.91 64.05 -13.29
N GLN A 429 -4.85 64.25 -14.21
CA GLN A 429 -4.98 65.49 -14.97
C GLN A 429 -5.32 66.68 -14.08
N VAL A 430 -6.23 66.51 -13.12
CA VAL A 430 -6.57 67.55 -12.12
C VAL A 430 -5.35 67.90 -11.26
N LEU A 431 -4.60 66.88 -10.80
CA LEU A 431 -3.37 67.10 -10.03
C LEU A 431 -2.27 67.79 -10.85
N ALA A 432 -2.12 67.43 -12.12
CA ALA A 432 -1.18 68.07 -13.04
C ALA A 432 -1.55 69.54 -13.27
N TYR A 433 -2.83 69.82 -13.56
CA TYR A 433 -3.35 71.18 -13.73
C TYR A 433 -3.16 72.02 -12.45
N SER A 434 -3.42 71.46 -11.27
CA SER A 434 -3.16 72.14 -9.99
C SER A 434 -1.69 72.50 -9.78
N LYS A 435 -0.74 71.74 -10.36
CA LYS A 435 0.70 71.99 -10.24
C LYS A 435 1.23 72.97 -11.28
N THR A 436 0.56 73.11 -12.43
CA THR A 436 1.00 73.95 -13.55
C THR A 436 0.21 75.24 -13.70
N ARG A 437 -0.77 75.49 -12.81
CA ARG A 437 -1.50 76.75 -12.75
C ARG A 437 -0.56 77.86 -12.21
N PRO A 438 -0.40 79.00 -12.92
CA PRO A 438 0.48 80.10 -12.51
C PRO A 438 0.08 80.74 -11.18
#